data_AF-A0A7Y1ZUN1-F1
#
_entry.id   AF-A0A7Y1ZUN1-F1
#
_cell.length_a   1.000
_cell.length_b   1.000
_cell.length_c   1.000
_cell.angle_alpha   90.00
_cell.angle_beta   90.00
_cell.angle_gamma   90.00
#
_symmetry.space_group_name_H-M   'P 1'
#
loop_
_entity.id
_entity.type
_entity.pdbx_description
1 polymer ?
#
loop_
_entity_poly.entity_id
_entity_poly.type
_entity_poly.pdbx_seq_one_letter_code
_entity_poly.pdbx_strand_id
1 'polypeptide(L)'
;MTTGELDRTPVRGSAQHGRVVVRANAVGTAAFVATAVFAAAAFTTTAQWVGAVTAMALFAIGVFAFLWGFWNAVQRSRADDVSVTQLFLLLGQATPPPIRRVMLALLGVQIVTAFATAFWRLDGPDGSPGSSLAVGLLVPMFGLGLNGLWAAYHAEFAPRSDRAGDDVRRDGGTSGASMNKNDAHGRDSD
;
A
#
# COMPACT_ATOMS: atom_id res chain seq x y z
N MET A 1 36.92 -12.78 6.85
CA MET A 1 36.89 -11.31 6.66
C MET A 1 36.00 -11.05 5.44
N THR A 2 34.73 -10.75 5.70
CA THR A 2 33.65 -10.16 4.87
C THR A 2 33.73 -10.22 3.33
N THR A 3 33.03 -11.19 2.71
CA THR A 3 32.64 -11.19 1.28
C THR A 3 31.11 -11.22 1.12
N GLY A 4 30.39 -10.48 1.97
CA GLY A 4 28.91 -10.53 2.03
C GLY A 4 28.22 -9.18 2.03
N GLU A 5 28.96 -8.08 1.85
CA GLU A 5 28.39 -6.76 1.66
C GLU A 5 28.15 -6.57 0.17
N LEU A 6 27.14 -7.29 -0.34
CA LEU A 6 26.54 -6.97 -1.63
C LEU A 6 26.13 -5.50 -1.57
N ASP A 7 26.78 -4.71 -2.42
CA ASP A 7 26.41 -3.35 -2.81
C ASP A 7 24.89 -3.28 -3.07
N ARG A 8 24.11 -2.99 -2.01
CA ARG A 8 22.67 -2.76 -2.09
C ARG A 8 22.41 -1.30 -2.46
N THR A 9 23.11 -0.79 -3.48
CA THR A 9 22.64 0.43 -4.11
C THR A 9 21.35 0.08 -4.86
N PRO A 10 20.19 0.64 -4.48
CA PRO A 10 18.98 0.41 -5.24
C PRO A 10 19.25 0.82 -6.68
N VAL A 11 18.97 -0.07 -7.64
CA VAL A 11 19.10 0.20 -9.08
C VAL A 11 18.47 1.57 -9.32
N ARG A 12 19.25 2.56 -9.78
CA ARG A 12 18.82 3.99 -9.81
C ARG A 12 17.43 4.19 -10.45
N GLY A 13 17.05 3.29 -11.37
CA GLY A 13 15.71 3.22 -11.96
C GLY A 13 14.57 2.99 -10.96
N SER A 14 14.68 2.09 -9.98
CA SER A 14 13.63 1.83 -8.99
C SER A 14 13.39 3.04 -8.09
N ALA A 15 14.46 3.73 -7.68
CA ALA A 15 14.36 4.97 -6.91
C ALA A 15 13.70 6.10 -7.71
N GLN A 16 14.00 6.21 -9.02
CA GLN A 16 13.38 7.19 -9.90
C GLN A 16 11.88 6.90 -10.11
N HIS A 17 11.51 5.64 -10.37
CA HIS A 17 10.11 5.25 -10.55
C HIS A 17 9.29 5.48 -9.27
N GLY A 18 9.84 5.18 -8.10
CA GLY A 18 9.19 5.46 -6.82
C GLY A 18 8.89 6.95 -6.62
N ARG A 19 9.79 7.84 -7.06
CA ARG A 19 9.60 9.30 -6.99
C ARG A 19 8.46 9.78 -7.91
N VAL A 20 8.22 9.10 -9.04
CA VAL A 20 7.11 9.45 -9.94
C VAL A 20 5.77 9.22 -9.25
N VAL A 21 5.60 8.11 -8.54
CA VAL A 21 4.35 7.83 -7.80
C VAL A 21 4.13 8.85 -6.68
N VAL A 22 5.18 9.22 -5.94
CA VAL A 22 5.09 10.27 -4.91
C VAL A 22 4.70 11.63 -5.52
N ARG A 23 5.28 12.00 -6.66
CA ARG A 23 4.93 13.22 -7.39
C ARG A 23 3.49 13.20 -7.90
N ALA A 24 3.05 12.08 -8.48
CA ALA A 24 1.67 11.91 -8.92
C ALA A 24 0.69 12.09 -7.75
N ASN A 25 0.99 11.52 -6.58
CA ASN A 25 0.18 11.70 -5.38
C ASN A 25 0.12 13.18 -4.95
N ALA A 26 1.26 13.87 -4.97
CA ALA A 26 1.32 15.29 -4.62
C ALA A 26 0.52 16.16 -5.59
N VAL A 27 0.66 15.94 -6.90
CA VAL A 27 -0.06 16.69 -7.94
C VAL A 27 -1.57 16.44 -7.87
N GLY A 28 -1.99 15.17 -7.74
CA GLY A 28 -3.41 14.84 -7.60
C GLY A 28 -4.02 15.42 -6.32
N THR A 29 -3.28 15.40 -5.21
CA THR A 29 -3.70 16.05 -3.96
C THR A 29 -3.84 17.56 -4.13
N ALA A 30 -2.88 18.21 -4.78
CA ALA A 30 -2.94 19.66 -5.03
C ALA A 30 -4.12 20.03 -5.94
N ALA A 31 -4.36 19.26 -6.99
CA ALA A 31 -5.51 19.44 -7.88
C ALA A 31 -6.84 19.28 -7.13
N PHE A 32 -6.95 18.25 -6.28
CA PHE A 32 -8.11 18.09 -5.42
C PHE A 32 -8.33 19.29 -4.49
N VAL A 33 -7.30 19.70 -3.75
CA VAL A 33 -7.39 20.85 -2.83
C VAL A 33 -7.81 22.12 -3.59
N ALA A 34 -7.18 22.41 -4.72
CA ALA A 34 -7.48 23.60 -5.52
C ALA A 34 -8.94 23.61 -6.00
N THR A 35 -9.40 22.49 -6.58
CA THR A 35 -10.76 22.37 -7.09
C THR A 35 -11.81 22.34 -5.98
N ALA A 36 -11.50 21.70 -4.84
CA ALA A 36 -12.37 21.66 -3.67
C ALA A 36 -12.52 23.05 -3.03
N VAL A 37 -11.42 23.79 -2.84
CA VAL A 37 -11.45 25.17 -2.35
C VAL A 37 -12.16 26.09 -3.33
N PHE A 38 -11.90 25.95 -4.64
CA PHE A 38 -12.59 26.74 -5.67
C PHE A 38 -14.10 26.49 -5.67
N ALA A 39 -14.53 25.22 -5.62
CA ALA A 39 -15.94 24.86 -5.54
C ALA A 39 -16.60 25.38 -4.26
N ALA A 40 -15.90 25.32 -3.13
CA ALA A 40 -16.38 25.84 -1.86
C ALA A 40 -16.49 27.39 -1.84
N ALA A 41 -15.53 28.09 -2.45
CA ALA A 41 -15.47 29.56 -2.44
C ALA A 41 -16.37 30.22 -3.50
N ALA A 42 -16.37 29.68 -4.73
CA ALA A 42 -17.11 30.29 -5.84
C ALA A 42 -18.62 29.98 -5.80
N PHE A 43 -19.00 28.85 -5.21
CA PHE A 43 -20.39 28.43 -5.01
C PHE A 43 -21.30 28.56 -6.26
N THR A 44 -20.76 28.23 -7.43
CA THR A 44 -21.52 28.13 -8.67
C THR A 44 -21.70 26.67 -9.08
N THR A 45 -22.76 26.35 -9.82
CA THR A 45 -23.00 25.02 -10.37
C THR A 45 -21.79 24.54 -11.18
N THR A 46 -21.19 25.42 -11.99
CA THR A 46 -19.99 25.09 -12.77
C THR A 46 -18.80 24.72 -11.89
N ALA A 47 -18.54 25.47 -10.81
CA ALA A 47 -17.44 25.16 -9.90
C ALA A 47 -17.63 23.81 -9.18
N GLN A 48 -18.88 23.48 -8.83
CA GLN A 48 -19.24 22.18 -8.25
C GLN A 48 -19.00 21.03 -9.24
N TRP A 49 -19.38 21.20 -10.52
CA TRP A 49 -19.10 20.20 -11.55
C TRP A 49 -17.60 19.97 -11.76
N VAL A 50 -16.80 21.04 -11.78
CA VAL A 50 -15.34 20.92 -11.87
C VAL A 50 -14.80 20.11 -10.68
N GLY A 51 -15.20 20.45 -9.46
CA GLY A 51 -14.82 19.70 -8.26
C GLY A 51 -15.25 18.23 -8.30
N ALA A 52 -16.48 17.94 -8.71
CA ALA A 52 -17.01 16.60 -8.81
C ALA A 52 -16.27 15.76 -9.87
N VAL A 53 -16.03 16.31 -11.06
CA VAL A 53 -15.28 15.62 -12.14
C VAL A 53 -13.86 15.32 -11.69
N THR A 54 -13.18 16.27 -11.06
CA THR A 54 -11.83 16.05 -10.50
C THR A 54 -11.84 14.95 -9.44
N ALA A 55 -12.80 14.98 -8.51
CA ALA A 55 -12.93 13.96 -7.49
C ALA A 55 -13.18 12.56 -8.08
N MET A 56 -14.04 12.46 -9.09
CA MET A 56 -14.35 11.20 -9.78
C MET A 56 -13.16 10.65 -10.57
N ALA A 57 -12.42 11.51 -11.26
CA ALA A 57 -11.21 11.11 -11.95
C ALA A 57 -10.14 10.58 -10.97
N LEU A 58 -9.89 11.31 -9.88
CA LEU A 58 -8.92 10.89 -8.86
C LEU A 58 -9.35 9.60 -8.15
N PHE A 59 -10.64 9.48 -7.83
CA PHE A 59 -11.21 8.25 -7.28
C PHE A 59 -10.99 7.05 -8.21
N ALA A 60 -11.33 7.18 -9.49
CA ALA A 60 -11.15 6.11 -10.47
C ALA A 60 -9.67 5.70 -10.61
N ILE A 61 -8.76 6.68 -10.68
CA ILE A 61 -7.31 6.42 -10.69
C ILE A 61 -6.88 5.69 -9.41
N GLY A 62 -7.40 6.12 -8.26
CA GLY A 62 -7.14 5.50 -6.97
C GLY A 62 -7.57 4.04 -6.90
N VAL A 63 -8.79 3.74 -7.34
CA VAL A 63 -9.31 2.36 -7.41
C VAL A 63 -8.45 1.50 -8.33
N PHE A 64 -8.09 2.00 -9.52
CA PHE A 64 -7.22 1.26 -10.42
C PHE A 64 -5.84 0.99 -9.80
N ALA A 65 -5.21 1.99 -9.20
CA ALA A 65 -3.92 1.86 -8.53
C ALA A 65 -4.00 0.89 -7.33
N PHE A 66 -5.09 0.94 -6.57
CA PHE A 66 -5.36 0.04 -5.45
C PHE A 66 -5.45 -1.42 -5.92
N LEU A 67 -6.27 -1.70 -6.93
CA LEU A 67 -6.46 -3.05 -7.46
C LEU A 67 -5.17 -3.59 -8.08
N TRP A 68 -4.45 -2.74 -8.81
CA TRP A 68 -3.18 -3.12 -9.43
C TRP A 68 -2.09 -3.40 -8.39
N GLY A 69 -1.97 -2.54 -7.37
CA GLY A 69 -1.07 -2.76 -6.24
C GLY A 69 -1.42 -4.03 -5.47
N PHE A 70 -2.71 -4.28 -5.23
CA PHE A 70 -3.19 -5.49 -4.57
C PHE A 70 -2.83 -6.75 -5.38
N TRP A 71 -3.09 -6.75 -6.68
CA TRP A 71 -2.75 -7.87 -7.55
C TRP A 71 -1.25 -8.20 -7.50
N ASN A 72 -0.39 -7.19 -7.60
CA ASN A 72 1.05 -7.39 -7.53
C ASN A 72 1.51 -7.88 -6.13
N ALA A 73 0.90 -7.36 -5.07
CA ALA A 73 1.16 -7.81 -3.70
C ALA A 73 0.76 -9.28 -3.47
N VAL A 74 -0.37 -9.74 -4.02
CA VAL A 74 -0.81 -11.15 -3.94
C VAL A 74 0.22 -12.08 -4.57
N GLN A 75 0.78 -11.70 -5.72
CA GLN A 75 1.81 -12.51 -6.37
C GLN A 75 3.09 -12.61 -5.52
N ARG A 76 3.47 -11.52 -4.85
CA ARG A 76 4.64 -11.44 -3.96
C ARG A 76 4.43 -12.11 -2.61
N SER A 77 3.19 -12.12 -2.10
CA SER A 77 2.82 -12.77 -0.84
C SER A 77 3.08 -14.28 -0.82
N ARG A 78 3.33 -14.91 -1.98
CA ARG A 78 3.77 -16.30 -2.06
C ARG A 78 5.18 -16.53 -1.52
N ALA A 79 6.01 -15.48 -1.49
CA ALA A 79 7.39 -15.50 -1.02
C ALA A 79 7.58 -14.68 0.28
N ASP A 80 6.88 -13.56 0.40
CA ASP A 80 7.06 -12.57 1.47
C ASP A 80 5.82 -12.44 2.36
N ASP A 81 6.00 -12.05 3.63
CA ASP A 81 4.88 -11.72 4.51
C ASP A 81 4.41 -10.28 4.26
N VAL A 82 3.36 -10.15 3.47
CA VAL A 82 2.78 -8.85 3.07
C VAL A 82 1.50 -8.60 3.85
N SER A 83 1.54 -7.66 4.81
CA SER A 83 0.32 -7.20 5.48
C SER A 83 -0.35 -6.04 4.74
N VAL A 84 -1.69 -5.99 4.77
CA VAL A 84 -2.51 -4.94 4.14
C VAL A 84 -2.16 -3.55 4.70
N THR A 85 -1.88 -3.47 6.00
CA THR A 85 -1.48 -2.22 6.67
C THR A 85 -0.09 -1.76 6.24
N GLN A 86 0.87 -2.67 6.06
CA GLN A 86 2.17 -2.33 5.46
C GLN A 86 2.03 -1.88 4.00
N LEU A 87 1.10 -2.48 3.26
CA LEU A 87 0.88 -2.17 1.85
C LEU A 87 0.23 -0.80 1.64
N PHE A 88 -0.91 -0.52 2.26
CA PHE A 88 -1.70 0.69 1.97
C PHE A 88 -1.46 1.84 2.96
N LEU A 89 -1.08 1.54 4.20
CA LEU A 89 -0.73 2.57 5.18
C LEU A 89 0.78 2.76 5.30
N LEU A 90 1.59 1.99 4.56
CA LEU A 90 3.06 2.07 4.60
C LEU A 90 3.62 1.82 6.01
N LEU A 91 2.87 1.15 6.88
CA LEU A 91 3.19 0.94 8.29
C LEU A 91 4.16 -0.23 8.45
N GLY A 92 5.46 0.04 8.43
CA GLY A 92 6.49 -0.98 8.68
C GLY A 92 7.89 -0.51 8.35
N GLN A 93 8.87 -1.40 8.51
CA GLN A 93 10.26 -1.15 8.09
C GLN A 93 10.45 -1.26 6.57
N ALA A 94 9.48 -1.83 5.86
CA ALA A 94 9.53 -2.05 4.42
C ALA A 94 9.55 -0.76 3.58
N THR A 95 9.20 0.40 4.16
CA THR A 95 9.16 1.69 3.47
C THR A 95 10.11 2.71 4.12
N PRO A 96 10.97 3.40 3.36
CA PRO A 96 11.82 4.46 3.89
C PRO A 96 11.02 5.55 4.63
N PRO A 97 11.45 5.96 5.85
CA PRO A 97 10.70 6.93 6.66
C PRO A 97 10.34 8.24 5.96
N PRO A 98 11.20 8.86 5.12
CA PRO A 98 10.85 10.09 4.42
C PRO A 98 9.67 9.92 3.46
N ILE A 99 9.64 8.82 2.70
CA ILE A 99 8.57 8.54 1.73
C ILE A 99 7.27 8.27 2.45
N ARG A 100 7.30 7.43 3.50
CA ARG A 100 6.15 7.15 4.35
C ARG A 100 5.50 8.43 4.89
N ARG A 101 6.30 9.33 5.45
CA ARG A 101 5.80 10.59 6.02
C ARG A 101 5.12 11.46 4.96
N VAL A 102 5.74 11.61 3.78
CA VAL A 102 5.17 12.42 2.69
C VAL A 102 3.86 11.82 2.19
N MET A 103 3.83 10.52 1.91
CA MET A 103 2.64 9.88 1.36
C MET A 103 1.47 9.85 2.35
N LEU A 104 1.76 9.60 3.64
CA LEU A 104 0.74 9.69 4.70
C LEU A 104 0.29 11.11 4.97
N ALA A 105 1.18 12.11 4.89
CA ALA A 105 0.80 13.51 4.99
C ALA A 105 -0.15 13.92 3.85
N LEU A 106 0.13 13.51 2.61
CA LEU A 106 -0.74 13.75 1.47
C LEU A 106 -2.11 13.09 1.64
N LEU A 107 -2.16 11.85 2.12
CA LEU A 107 -3.42 11.18 2.46
C LEU A 107 -4.17 11.94 3.56
N GLY A 108 -3.47 12.39 4.61
CA GLY A 108 -4.05 13.22 5.66
C GLY A 108 -4.64 14.53 5.12
N VAL A 109 -3.94 15.21 4.20
CA VAL A 109 -4.45 16.41 3.53
C VAL A 109 -5.71 16.11 2.73
N GLN A 110 -5.76 15.00 1.99
CA GLN A 110 -6.96 14.59 1.26
C GLN A 110 -8.16 14.35 2.20
N ILE A 111 -7.93 13.62 3.30
CA ILE A 111 -8.96 13.36 4.31
C ILE A 111 -9.46 14.67 4.92
N VAL A 112 -8.56 15.51 5.43
CA VAL A 112 -8.93 16.79 6.05
C VAL A 112 -9.68 17.69 5.07
N THR A 113 -9.22 17.78 3.83
CA THR A 113 -9.87 18.60 2.80
C THR A 113 -11.27 18.07 2.48
N ALA A 114 -11.42 16.75 2.29
CA ALA A 114 -12.71 16.14 1.98
C ALA A 114 -13.74 16.34 3.10
N PHE A 115 -13.31 16.16 4.35
CA PHE A 115 -14.19 16.41 5.50
C PHE A 115 -14.46 17.90 5.68
N ALA A 116 -13.48 18.78 5.53
CA ALA A 116 -13.67 20.22 5.67
C ALA A 116 -14.68 20.75 4.65
N THR A 117 -14.58 20.36 3.38
CA THR A 117 -15.53 20.81 2.35
C THR A 117 -16.91 20.19 2.50
N ALA A 118 -17.00 18.93 2.92
CA ALA A 118 -18.27 18.29 3.22
C ALA A 118 -18.96 18.95 4.43
N PHE A 119 -18.23 19.20 5.52
CA PHE A 119 -18.78 19.81 6.74
C PHE A 119 -19.18 21.26 6.56
N TRP A 120 -18.42 22.04 5.78
CA TRP A 120 -18.78 23.42 5.48
C TRP A 120 -20.12 23.50 4.71
N ARG A 121 -20.52 22.42 4.01
CA ARG A 121 -21.66 22.47 3.09
C ARG A 121 -22.60 21.27 3.20
N LEU A 122 -23.01 20.92 4.41
CA LEU A 122 -24.13 19.98 4.60
C LEU A 122 -25.45 20.53 4.04
N ASP A 123 -25.65 21.85 4.09
CA ASP A 123 -26.89 22.48 3.66
C ASP A 123 -26.83 22.90 2.18
N GLY A 124 -27.68 22.28 1.36
CA GLY A 124 -27.94 22.72 -0.01
C GLY A 124 -28.67 24.07 -0.06
N PRO A 125 -28.57 24.85 -1.15
CA PRO A 125 -29.29 26.11 -1.30
C PRO A 125 -30.82 25.97 -1.17
N ASP A 126 -31.36 24.76 -1.37
CA ASP A 126 -32.79 24.43 -1.27
C ASP A 126 -33.18 23.69 0.04
N GLY A 127 -32.27 23.57 1.01
CA GLY A 127 -32.50 22.79 2.25
C GLY A 127 -32.55 21.26 2.05
N SER A 128 -32.28 20.78 0.83
CA SER A 128 -32.19 19.37 0.52
C SER A 128 -30.81 18.79 0.91
N PRO A 129 -30.75 17.70 1.69
CA PRO A 129 -29.50 17.06 2.07
C PRO A 129 -28.95 16.29 0.87
N GLY A 130 -27.96 16.85 0.19
CA GLY A 130 -27.37 16.24 -1.01
C GLY A 130 -26.31 17.11 -1.66
N SER A 131 -25.26 17.45 -0.91
CA SER A 131 -24.20 18.35 -1.38
C SER A 131 -23.30 17.66 -2.41
N SER A 132 -23.21 18.20 -3.64
CA SER A 132 -22.26 17.73 -4.67
C SER A 132 -20.81 17.69 -4.19
N LEU A 133 -20.48 18.39 -3.10
CA LEU A 133 -19.15 18.35 -2.46
C LEU A 133 -18.89 17.06 -1.66
N ALA A 134 -19.93 16.30 -1.30
CA ALA A 134 -19.78 15.00 -0.62
C ALA A 134 -19.04 13.96 -1.49
N VAL A 135 -19.07 14.12 -2.82
CA VAL A 135 -18.28 13.31 -3.76
C VAL A 135 -16.77 13.41 -3.46
N GLY A 136 -16.33 14.51 -2.84
CA GLY A 136 -14.96 14.70 -2.38
C GLY A 136 -14.50 13.68 -1.32
N LEU A 137 -15.42 13.06 -0.55
CA LEU A 137 -15.09 12.01 0.42
C LEU A 137 -14.52 10.73 -0.22
N LEU A 138 -14.66 10.57 -1.53
CA LEU A 138 -14.11 9.42 -2.25
C LEU A 138 -12.63 9.61 -2.60
N VAL A 139 -12.14 10.85 -2.63
CA VAL A 139 -10.77 11.17 -3.07
C VAL A 139 -9.67 10.52 -2.22
N PRO A 140 -9.79 10.30 -0.90
CA PRO A 140 -8.78 9.57 -0.12
C PRO A 140 -8.41 8.18 -0.68
N MET A 141 -9.26 7.57 -1.52
CA MET A 141 -8.90 6.34 -2.25
C MET A 141 -7.78 6.55 -3.27
N PHE A 142 -7.60 7.75 -3.80
CA PHE A 142 -6.45 8.12 -4.62
C PHE A 142 -5.14 7.99 -3.83
N GLY A 143 -5.08 8.62 -2.66
CA GLY A 143 -3.92 8.52 -1.77
C GLY A 143 -3.63 7.08 -1.34
N LEU A 144 -4.66 6.34 -0.90
CA LEU A 144 -4.50 4.94 -0.50
C LEU A 144 -4.07 4.03 -1.65
N GLY A 145 -4.66 4.20 -2.84
CA GLY A 145 -4.31 3.43 -4.03
C GLY A 145 -2.86 3.66 -4.46
N LEU A 146 -2.39 4.92 -4.45
CA LEU A 146 -1.00 5.24 -4.77
C LEU A 146 -0.02 4.80 -3.68
N ASN A 147 -0.41 4.79 -2.41
CA ASN A 147 0.40 4.18 -1.34
C ASN A 147 0.62 2.69 -1.61
N GLY A 148 -0.47 1.96 -1.87
CA GLY A 148 -0.43 0.53 -2.19
C GLY A 148 0.39 0.23 -3.44
N LEU A 149 0.21 1.04 -4.49
CA LEU A 149 0.98 0.92 -5.73
C LEU A 149 2.47 1.16 -5.50
N TRP A 150 2.83 2.20 -4.74
CA TRP A 150 4.23 2.47 -4.40
C TRP A 150 4.83 1.28 -3.65
N ALA A 151 4.15 0.80 -2.60
CA ALA A 151 4.64 -0.29 -1.76
C ALA A 151 4.75 -1.62 -2.53
N ALA A 152 3.79 -1.93 -3.40
CA ALA A 152 3.82 -3.15 -4.20
C ALA A 152 5.09 -3.26 -5.05
N TYR A 153 5.59 -2.14 -5.59
CA TYR A 153 6.75 -2.10 -6.48
C TYR A 153 8.08 -1.77 -5.79
N HIS A 154 8.06 -1.05 -4.67
CA HIS A 154 9.27 -0.45 -4.10
C HIS A 154 9.50 -0.79 -2.63
N ALA A 155 8.53 -1.36 -1.91
CA ALA A 155 8.74 -1.75 -0.52
C ALA A 155 9.56 -3.05 -0.41
N GLU A 156 10.36 -3.15 0.64
CA GLU A 156 11.16 -4.35 0.96
C GLU A 156 10.46 -5.13 2.08
N PHE A 157 9.63 -6.12 1.71
CA PHE A 157 8.94 -6.97 2.67
C PHE A 157 9.86 -8.07 3.21
N ALA A 158 9.62 -8.49 4.45
CA ALA A 158 10.38 -9.57 5.07
C ALA A 158 10.03 -10.93 4.44
N PRO A 159 11.00 -11.84 4.30
CA PRO A 159 10.74 -13.20 3.84
C PRO A 159 9.75 -13.92 4.77
N ARG A 160 8.92 -14.79 4.19
CA ARG A 160 7.92 -15.54 4.94
C ARG A 160 8.54 -16.50 5.97
N SER A 161 8.08 -16.44 7.22
CA SER A 161 8.62 -17.22 8.36
C SER A 161 8.59 -18.74 8.17
N ASP A 162 7.62 -19.26 7.41
CA ASP A 162 7.42 -20.70 7.21
C ASP A 162 8.60 -21.34 6.45
N ARG A 163 9.25 -20.61 5.53
CA ARG A 163 10.44 -21.10 4.81
C ARG A 163 11.70 -21.07 5.66
N ALA A 164 11.84 -20.06 6.53
CA ALA A 164 12.99 -19.98 7.43
C ALA A 164 12.99 -21.14 8.45
N GLY A 165 11.81 -21.61 8.86
CA GLY A 165 11.67 -22.80 9.71
C GLY A 165 12.05 -24.10 9.02
N ASP A 166 11.71 -24.25 7.73
CA ASP A 166 12.03 -25.45 6.93
C ASP A 166 13.53 -25.58 6.63
N ASP A 167 14.23 -24.48 6.36
CA ASP A 167 15.70 -24.50 6.15
C ASP A 167 16.44 -24.82 7.46
N VAL A 168 16.05 -24.21 8.59
CA VAL A 168 16.63 -24.52 9.91
C VAL A 168 16.37 -25.98 10.32
N ARG A 169 15.21 -26.54 9.95
CA ARG A 169 14.86 -27.94 10.25
C ARG A 169 15.61 -28.94 9.36
N ARG A 170 15.95 -28.58 8.11
CA ARG A 170 16.77 -29.41 7.22
C ARG A 170 18.23 -29.45 7.65
N ASP A 171 18.80 -28.34 8.11
CA ASP A 171 20.20 -28.29 8.56
C ASP A 171 20.42 -28.90 9.97
N GLY A 172 19.37 -29.01 10.79
CA GLY A 172 19.42 -29.71 12.08
C GLY A 172 19.17 -31.22 12.01
N GLY A 173 18.99 -31.79 10.80
CA GLY A 173 18.40 -33.11 10.59
C GLY A 173 19.33 -34.17 10.00
N THR A 174 20.61 -34.22 10.38
CA THR A 174 21.44 -35.42 10.13
C THR A 174 22.30 -35.77 11.35
N SER A 175 21.76 -36.65 12.19
CA SER A 175 22.57 -37.61 12.94
C SER A 175 21.84 -38.94 12.89
N GLY A 176 22.53 -39.92 12.28
CA GLY A 176 21.96 -41.17 11.84
C GLY A 176 21.38 -41.99 12.98
N ALA A 177 20.08 -42.30 12.87
CA ALA A 177 19.55 -43.54 13.39
C ALA A 177 19.37 -44.46 12.20
N SER A 178 20.35 -45.36 12.01
CA SER A 178 20.21 -46.53 11.15
C SER A 178 18.92 -47.24 11.52
N MET A 179 17.93 -47.15 10.62
CA MET A 179 16.71 -47.94 10.61
C MET A 179 17.08 -49.39 10.25
N ASN A 180 17.76 -50.09 11.15
CA ASN A 180 17.97 -51.53 11.07
C ASN A 180 18.22 -52.09 12.48
N LYS A 181 17.19 -52.71 13.06
CA LYS A 181 17.26 -53.73 14.10
C LYS A 181 15.85 -54.27 14.33
N ASN A 182 15.44 -55.26 13.53
CA ASN A 182 14.30 -56.09 13.91
C ASN A 182 14.38 -57.55 13.40
N ASP A 183 15.59 -58.10 13.21
CA ASP A 183 15.78 -59.48 12.73
C ASP A 183 16.54 -60.39 13.72
N ALA A 184 16.40 -60.17 15.03
CA ALA A 184 17.07 -60.99 16.03
C ALA A 184 16.16 -61.39 17.21
N HIS A 185 15.02 -62.03 16.93
CA HIS A 185 14.36 -62.91 17.88
C HIS A 185 13.53 -63.95 17.13
N GLY A 186 14.09 -65.15 16.97
CA GLY A 186 13.37 -66.26 16.35
C GLY A 186 14.26 -67.32 15.74
N ARG A 187 15.26 -67.80 16.48
CA ARG A 187 15.82 -69.14 16.34
C ARG A 187 16.57 -69.45 17.63
N ASP A 188 16.38 -70.67 18.12
CA ASP A 188 16.98 -71.30 19.30
C ASP A 188 16.08 -71.29 20.54
N SER A 189 15.08 -72.16 20.48
CA SER A 189 14.63 -72.94 21.63
C SER A 189 14.27 -74.34 21.13
N ASP A 190 15.13 -75.29 21.48
CA ASP A 190 14.99 -76.75 21.63
C ASP A 190 13.78 -77.48 21.02
#